data_AF-A0A3N4DLF6-F1
#
_entry.id   AF-A0A3N4DLF6-F1
#
_cell.length_a   1.000
_cell.length_b   1.000
_cell.length_c   1.000
_cell.angle_alpha   90.00
_cell.angle_beta   90.00
_cell.angle_gamma   90.00
#
_symmetry.space_group_name_H-M   'P 1'
#
loop_
_entity.id
_entity.type
_entity.pdbx_description
1 polymer ?
#
loop_
_entity_poly.entity_id
_entity_poly.type
_entity_poly.pdbx_seq_one_letter_code
_entity_poly.pdbx_strand_id
1 'polypeptide(L)'
;MKMLDFLPMKITIPLMKNIKLTIEQKIDLEALHDESRDGRVRDRIKAVLLRSEGWSTPMIAQALRLHETSIVRHIDDYVSKNKLDLKMEVHDLI
;
A
#
# COMPACT_ATOMS: atom_id res chain seq x y z
N MET A 1 27.59 20.47 28.75
CA MET A 1 26.42 19.58 28.93
C MET A 1 25.15 20.42 28.77
N LYS A 2 24.72 20.71 27.54
CA LYS A 2 23.38 21.24 27.28
C LYS A 2 22.52 20.05 26.87
N MET A 3 21.76 19.55 27.84
CA MET A 3 20.77 18.48 27.71
C MET A 3 19.43 19.10 27.29
N LEU A 4 19.40 19.81 26.17
CA LEU A 4 18.17 20.37 25.60
C LEU A 4 18.50 20.76 24.15
N ASP A 5 18.23 19.84 23.23
CA ASP A 5 17.96 20.06 21.79
C ASP A 5 17.71 18.69 21.09
N PHE A 6 17.19 17.69 21.82
CA PHE A 6 16.62 16.52 21.16
C PHE A 6 15.23 16.91 20.68
N LEU A 7 15.17 17.64 19.58
CA LEU A 7 13.98 17.79 18.77
C LEU A 7 13.38 16.38 18.63
N PRO A 8 12.11 16.14 19.02
CA PRO A 8 11.51 14.85 18.79
C PRO A 8 11.60 14.62 17.29
N MET A 9 12.43 13.65 16.90
CA MET A 9 12.48 13.12 15.56
C MET A 9 11.02 12.93 15.17
N LYS A 10 10.53 13.74 14.23
CA LYS A 10 9.12 13.81 13.88
C LYS A 10 8.69 12.39 13.55
N ILE A 11 8.05 11.72 14.52
CA ILE A 11 7.31 10.50 14.27
C ILE A 11 6.09 11.03 13.51
N THR A 12 6.28 11.26 12.22
CA THR A 12 5.19 11.35 11.27
C THR A 12 4.61 9.94 11.31
N ILE A 13 3.70 9.70 12.26
CA ILE A 13 2.81 8.55 12.22
C ILE A 13 2.22 8.63 10.81
N PRO A 14 2.54 7.69 9.90
CA PRO A 14 2.00 7.75 8.55
C PRO A 14 0.49 7.73 8.73
N LEU A 15 -0.16 8.83 8.34
CA LEU A 15 -1.61 8.94 8.37
C LEU A 15 -2.14 7.66 7.72
N MET A 16 -2.81 6.85 8.52
CA MET A 16 -3.28 5.54 8.11
C MET A 16 -4.33 5.75 7.01
N LYS A 17 -3.90 5.70 5.73
CA LYS A 17 -4.78 5.84 4.58
C LYS A 17 -5.63 4.60 4.44
N ASN A 18 -6.89 4.72 4.80
CA ASN A 18 -7.83 3.61 4.71
C ASN A 18 -8.30 3.46 3.26
N ILE A 19 -7.98 2.32 2.65
CA ILE A 19 -8.50 1.94 1.34
C ILE A 19 -9.79 1.14 1.59
N LYS A 20 -10.87 1.54 0.94
CA LYS A 20 -12.09 0.73 0.87
C LYS A 20 -12.20 0.18 -0.56
N LEU A 21 -12.15 -1.14 -0.67
CA LEU A 21 -12.33 -1.84 -1.95
C LEU A 21 -13.74 -2.46 -2.00
N THR A 22 -14.36 -2.42 -3.17
CA THR A 22 -15.56 -3.23 -3.44
C THR A 22 -15.18 -4.70 -3.59
N ILE A 23 -16.17 -5.59 -3.56
CA ILE A 23 -15.93 -7.04 -3.76
C ILE A 23 -15.34 -7.29 -5.15
N GLU A 24 -15.88 -6.63 -6.19
CA GLU A 24 -15.38 -6.73 -7.56
C GLU A 24 -13.91 -6.30 -7.67
N GLN A 25 -13.54 -5.16 -7.08
CA GLN A 25 -12.15 -4.69 -7.08
C GLN A 25 -11.19 -5.67 -6.41
N LYS A 26 -11.63 -6.40 -5.37
CA LYS A 26 -10.81 -7.44 -4.74
C LYS A 26 -10.61 -8.63 -5.68
N ILE A 27 -11.68 -9.08 -6.34
CA ILE A 27 -11.62 -10.18 -7.30
C ILE A 27 -10.69 -9.82 -8.47
N ASP A 28 -10.79 -8.61 -9.01
CA ASP A 28 -9.95 -8.17 -10.12
C ASP A 28 -8.47 -8.10 -9.72
N LEU A 29 -8.19 -7.62 -8.50
CA LEU A 29 -6.84 -7.59 -7.95
C LEU A 29 -6.28 -9.01 -7.72
N GLU A 30 -7.10 -9.93 -7.22
CA GLU A 30 -6.72 -11.34 -7.03
C GLU A 30 -6.43 -12.03 -8.37
N ALA A 31 -7.28 -11.81 -9.38
CA ALA A 31 -7.06 -12.32 -10.73
C ALA A 31 -5.73 -11.79 -11.33
N LEU A 32 -5.49 -10.49 -11.22
CA LEU A 32 -4.25 -9.88 -11.70
C LEU A 32 -3.01 -10.38 -10.93
N HIS A 33 -3.14 -10.64 -9.63
CA HIS A 33 -2.06 -11.23 -8.84
C HIS A 33 -1.66 -12.60 -9.38
N ASP A 34 -2.64 -13.42 -9.74
CA ASP A 34 -2.42 -14.79 -10.23
C ASP A 34 -1.84 -14.82 -11.64
N GLU A 35 -2.23 -13.87 -12.50
CA GLU A 35 -1.68 -13.72 -13.84
C GLU A 35 -0.26 -13.11 -13.84
N SER A 36 0.05 -12.25 -12.86
CA SER A 36 1.28 -11.50 -12.85
C SER A 36 2.51 -12.33 -12.48
N ARG A 37 3.50 -12.32 -13.38
CA ARG A 37 4.80 -12.97 -13.17
C ARG A 37 5.79 -12.08 -12.42
N ASP A 38 5.58 -10.76 -12.41
CA ASP A 38 6.44 -9.83 -11.70
C ASP A 38 6.13 -9.87 -10.19
N GLY A 39 7.12 -10.28 -9.40
CA GLY A 39 7.01 -10.29 -7.94
C GLY A 39 6.68 -8.91 -7.36
N ARG A 40 7.18 -7.83 -7.97
CA ARG A 40 6.92 -6.46 -7.51
C ARG A 40 5.45 -6.07 -7.68
N VAL A 41 4.83 -6.47 -8.79
CA VAL A 41 3.42 -6.22 -9.05
C VAL A 41 2.56 -7.00 -8.05
N ARG A 42 2.90 -8.27 -7.79
CA ARG A 42 2.21 -9.07 -6.77
C ARG A 42 2.33 -8.48 -5.37
N ASP A 43 3.49 -7.97 -4.98
CA ASP A 43 3.68 -7.34 -3.67
C ASP A 43 2.91 -6.03 -3.54
N ARG A 44 2.80 -5.24 -4.61
CA ARG A 44 1.92 -4.05 -4.67
C ARG A 44 0.46 -4.43 -4.45
N ILE A 45 -0.02 -5.46 -5.15
CA ILE A 45 -1.40 -5.93 -5.04
C ILE A 45 -1.69 -6.43 -3.62
N LYS A 46 -0.82 -7.27 -3.05
CA LYS A 46 -0.94 -7.75 -1.66
C LYS A 46 -0.99 -6.60 -0.67
N ALA A 47 -0.14 -5.59 -0.83
CA ALA A 47 -0.13 -4.42 0.05
C ALA A 47 -1.48 -3.68 0.03
N VAL A 48 -2.11 -3.55 -1.14
CA VAL A 48 -3.41 -2.91 -1.30
C VAL A 48 -4.54 -3.75 -0.68
N LEU A 49 -4.56 -5.06 -0.95
CA LEU A 49 -5.56 -5.98 -0.40
C LEU A 49 -5.50 -6.04 1.13
N LEU A 50 -4.33 -6.29 1.70
CA LEU A 50 -4.13 -6.34 3.16
C LEU A 50 -4.48 -5.00 3.81
N ARG A 51 -4.18 -3.87 3.14
CA ARG A 51 -4.58 -2.55 3.64
C ARG A 51 -6.08 -2.39 3.68
N SER A 52 -6.81 -2.91 2.67
CA SER A 52 -8.27 -2.89 2.64
C SER A 52 -8.91 -3.77 3.73
N GLU A 53 -8.18 -4.78 4.20
CA GLU A 53 -8.57 -5.66 5.31
C GLU A 53 -8.28 -5.07 6.69
N GLY A 54 -7.67 -3.88 6.74
CA GLY A 54 -7.37 -3.18 8.00
C GLY A 54 -6.01 -3.51 8.60
N TRP A 55 -5.12 -4.18 7.85
CA TRP A 55 -3.75 -4.41 8.32
C TRP A 55 -2.98 -3.09 8.38
N SER A 56 -2.18 -2.92 9.43
CA SER A 56 -1.31 -1.75 9.55
C SER A 56 -0.11 -1.85 8.60
N THR A 57 0.42 -0.71 8.16
CA THR A 57 1.59 -0.67 7.28
C THR A 57 2.79 -1.45 7.83
N PRO A 58 3.13 -1.37 9.14
CA PRO A 58 4.18 -2.21 9.72
C PRO A 58 3.88 -3.72 9.65
N MET A 59 2.62 -4.14 9.84
CA MET A 59 2.23 -5.56 9.73
C MET A 59 2.39 -6.06 8.30
N ILE A 60 1.97 -5.26 7.32
CA ILE A 60 2.12 -5.60 5.90
C ILE A 60 3.60 -5.67 5.53
N ALA A 61 4.40 -4.70 5.97
CA ALA A 61 5.85 -4.67 5.75
C ALA A 61 6.53 -5.93 6.30
N GLN A 62 6.15 -6.34 7.52
CA GLN A 62 6.65 -7.56 8.14
C GLN A 62 6.22 -8.82 7.37
N ALA A 63 4.95 -8.91 6.95
CA ALA A 63 4.41 -10.06 6.22
C ALA A 63 5.05 -10.23 4.84
N LEU A 64 5.27 -9.13 4.11
CA LEU A 64 5.89 -9.14 2.78
C LEU A 64 7.42 -9.09 2.83
N ARG A 65 8.02 -8.90 4.02
CA ARG A 65 9.47 -8.72 4.22
C ARG A 65 10.04 -7.57 3.39
N LEU A 66 9.28 -6.49 3.29
CA LEU A 66 9.64 -5.25 2.60
C LEU A 66 9.78 -4.11 3.60
N HIS A 67 10.52 -3.07 3.21
CA HIS A 67 10.62 -1.87 4.03
C HIS A 67 9.28 -1.12 4.08
N GLU A 68 8.93 -0.55 5.23
CA GLU A 68 7.64 0.10 5.44
C GLU A 68 7.37 1.23 4.43
N THR A 69 8.41 2.00 4.07
CA THR A 69 8.27 3.09 3.07
C THR A 69 7.87 2.58 1.69
N SER A 70 8.27 1.37 1.31
CA SER A 70 7.85 0.75 0.06
C SER A 70 6.37 0.41 0.09
N ILE A 71 5.86 -0.09 1.22
CA ILE A 71 4.43 -0.38 1.42
C ILE A 71 3.62 0.91 1.37
N VAL A 72 4.06 1.97 2.06
CA VAL A 72 3.41 3.30 1.99
C VAL A 72 3.32 3.77 0.54
N ARG A 73 4.42 3.68 -0.21
CA ARG A 73 4.45 4.08 -1.62
C ARG A 73 3.48 3.26 -2.46
N HIS A 74 3.41 1.94 -2.27
CA HIS A 74 2.48 1.08 -3.03
C HIS A 74 1.01 1.44 -2.79
N ILE A 75 0.65 1.70 -1.53
CA ILE A 75 -0.68 2.16 -1.12
C ILE A 75 -0.96 3.54 -1.73
N ASP A 76 -0.01 4.46 -1.65
CA ASP A 76 -0.15 5.83 -2.16
C ASP A 76 -0.30 5.88 -3.68
N ASP A 77 0.49 5.08 -4.40
CA ASP A 77 0.41 4.96 -5.85
C ASP A 77 -0.97 4.43 -6.26
N TYR A 78 -1.49 3.42 -5.57
CA TYR A 78 -2.82 2.88 -5.84
C TYR A 78 -3.93 3.91 -5.57
N VAL A 79 -3.90 4.58 -4.41
CA VAL A 79 -4.90 5.61 -4.05
C VAL A 79 -4.84 6.79 -5.00
N SER A 80 -3.65 7.23 -5.39
CA SER A 80 -3.48 8.36 -6.31
C SER A 80 -4.01 8.02 -7.70
N LYS A 81 -3.73 6.81 -8.21
CA LYS A 81 -4.27 6.34 -9.48
C LYS A 81 -5.80 6.19 -9.44
N ASN A 82 -6.34 5.54 -8.40
CA ASN A 82 -7.79 5.36 -8.24
C ASN A 82 -8.56 6.67 -7.95
N LYS A 83 -7.86 7.74 -7.55
CA LYS A 83 -8.45 9.08 -7.38
C LYS A 83 -8.43 9.89 -8.68
N LEU A 84 -7.44 9.65 -9.53
CA LEU A 84 -7.28 10.33 -10.82
C LEU A 84 -8.13 9.66 -11.92
N ASP A 85 -8.24 8.33 -11.86
CA ASP A 85 -9.16 7.56 -12.70
C ASP A 85 -10.43 7.23 -11.92
N LEU A 86 -11.55 7.83 -12.35
CA LEU A 86 -12.89 7.47 -11.90
C LEU A 86 -13.31 6.05 -12.34
N LYS A 87 -12.45 5.32 -13.05
CA LYS A 87 -12.53 3.87 -13.35
C LYS A 87 -11.11 3.36 -13.62
N MET A 88 -10.51 2.65 -12.68
CA MET A 88 -9.26 1.91 -12.95
C MET A 88 -9.61 0.66 -13.76
N GLU A 89 -9.15 0.59 -15.01
CA GLU A 89 -9.09 -0.64 -15.80
C GLU A 89 -7.77 -1.36 -15.49
N VAL A 90 -7.79 -2.69 -15.52
CA VAL A 90 -6.73 -3.60 -15.06
C VAL A 90 -5.38 -3.40 -15.79
N HIS A 91 -5.37 -2.70 -16.93
CA HIS A 91 -4.20 -2.49 -17.77
C HIS A 91 -3.13 -1.52 -17.21
N ASP A 92 -3.43 -0.68 -16.21
CA ASP A 92 -2.50 0.37 -15.73
C ASP A 92 -1.52 -0.09 -14.62
N LEU A 93 -1.46 -1.39 -14.37
CA LEU A 93 -0.56 -2.03 -13.41
C LEU A 93 0.70 -2.66 -14.05
N ILE A 94 0.85 -2.52 -15.38
CA ILE A 94 2.04 -2.92 -16.16
C ILE A 94 2.98 -1.72 -16.35
#